data_AF-A0A4Y6PYU8-F1
#
_entry.id   AF-A0A4Y6PYU8-F1
#
_cell.length_a   1.000
_cell.length_b   1.000
_cell.length_c   1.000
_cell.angle_alpha   90.00
_cell.angle_beta   90.00
_cell.angle_gamma   90.00
#
_symmetry.space_group_name_H-M   'P 1'
#
loop_
_entity.id
_entity.type
_entity.pdbx_description
1 polymer ?
#
loop_
_entity_poly.entity_id
_entity_poly.type
_entity_poly.pdbx_seq_one_letter_code
_entity_poly.pdbx_strand_id
1 'polypeptide(L)'
;MDRQQLLHRCRMALAINRLEQRIDHTLDQCRRFDQMAEPLETWATQWSTATLERWLNLDNLPLEEREKALVALALQATEEAGAILRAYDPAGAGQDHVLFHQVACIEWEQRHRARGTRAA
;
A
#
# COMPACT_ATOMS: atom_id res chain seq x y z
N MET A 1 -34.24 -9.81 28.51
CA MET A 1 -32.95 -9.93 27.81
C MET A 1 -31.90 -10.25 28.85
N ASP A 2 -31.23 -11.39 28.71
CA ASP A 2 -30.24 -11.84 29.69
C ASP A 2 -28.89 -11.08 29.55
N ARG A 3 -28.14 -10.96 30.65
CA ARG A 3 -26.87 -10.23 30.72
C ARG A 3 -25.85 -10.77 29.70
N GLN A 4 -25.81 -12.08 29.46
CA GLN A 4 -24.90 -12.67 28.48
C GLN A 4 -25.23 -12.24 27.04
N GLN A 5 -26.52 -12.16 26.72
CA GLN A 5 -26.98 -11.69 25.40
C GLN A 5 -26.63 -10.21 25.18
N LEU A 6 -26.79 -9.37 26.21
CA LEU A 6 -26.40 -7.96 26.13
C LEU A 6 -24.88 -7.80 25.92
N LEU A 7 -24.06 -8.51 26.70
CA LEU A 7 -22.60 -8.47 26.57
C LEU A 7 -22.13 -8.96 25.19
N HIS A 8 -22.76 -10.00 24.65
CA HIS A 8 -22.46 -10.49 23.30
C HIS A 8 -22.76 -9.43 22.23
N ARG A 9 -23.93 -8.79 22.30
CA ARG A 9 -24.30 -7.71 21.37
C ARG A 9 -23.36 -6.50 21.47
N CYS A 10 -22.96 -6.10 22.68
CA CYS A 10 -21.98 -5.03 22.87
C CYS A 10 -20.61 -5.38 22.27
N ARG A 11 -20.14 -6.63 22.41
CA ARG A 11 -18.88 -7.08 21.79
C ARG A 11 -18.95 -7.05 20.26
N MET A 12 -20.07 -7.49 19.68
CA MET A 12 -20.27 -7.42 18.23
C MET A 12 -20.26 -5.97 17.74
N ALA A 13 -20.98 -5.07 18.41
CA ALA A 13 -21.00 -3.65 18.05
C ALA A 13 -19.60 -3.01 18.11
N LEU A 14 -18.80 -3.33 19.13
CA LEU A 14 -17.41 -2.86 19.23
C LEU A 14 -16.51 -3.45 18.14
N ALA A 15 -16.71 -4.72 17.77
CA ALA A 15 -15.96 -5.34 16.69
C ALA A 15 -16.29 -4.69 15.34
N ILE A 16 -17.57 -4.41 15.07
CA ILE A 16 -18.02 -3.72 13.85
C ILE A 16 -17.40 -2.33 13.78
N ASN A 17 -17.49 -1.52 14.83
CA ASN A 17 -16.91 -0.18 14.84
C ASN A 17 -15.39 -0.19 14.61
N ARG A 18 -14.67 -1.18 15.19
CA ARG A 18 -13.22 -1.35 14.92
C ARG A 18 -12.93 -1.74 13.47
N LEU A 19 -13.80 -2.53 12.84
CA LEU A 19 -13.66 -2.89 11.43
C LEU A 19 -13.92 -1.68 10.53
N GLU A 20 -14.97 -0.90 10.82
CA GLU A 20 -15.27 0.35 10.10
C GLU A 20 -14.08 1.32 10.15
N GLN A 21 -13.53 1.58 11.34
CA GLN A 21 -12.34 2.41 11.51
C GLN A 21 -11.13 1.91 10.70
N ARG A 22 -10.92 0.59 10.62
CA ARG A 22 -9.84 0.00 9.83
C ARG A 22 -10.09 0.12 8.33
N ILE A 23 -11.34 -0.01 7.88
CA ILE A 23 -11.73 0.19 6.49
C ILE A 23 -11.48 1.63 6.09
N ASP A 24 -12.00 2.59 6.86
CA ASP A 24 -11.83 4.03 6.59
C ASP A 24 -10.36 4.40 6.51
N HIS A 25 -9.55 3.93 7.46
CA HIS A 25 -8.11 4.18 7.45
C HIS A 25 -7.40 3.55 6.25
N THR A 26 -7.82 2.37 5.80
CA THR A 26 -7.29 1.75 4.57
C THR A 26 -7.68 2.56 3.32
N LEU A 27 -8.94 3.03 3.25
CA LEU A 27 -9.44 3.87 2.16
C LEU A 27 -8.68 5.21 2.08
N ASP A 28 -8.31 5.78 3.22
CA ASP A 28 -7.48 6.98 3.27
C ASP A 28 -6.08 6.73 2.69
N GLN A 29 -5.45 5.58 2.99
CA GLN A 29 -4.17 5.23 2.36
C GLN A 29 -4.31 4.96 0.85
N CYS A 30 -5.40 4.34 0.39
CA CYS A 30 -5.69 4.21 -1.04
C CYS A 30 -5.82 5.59 -1.71
N ARG A 31 -6.62 6.50 -1.14
CA ARG A 31 -6.79 7.85 -1.69
C ARG A 31 -5.47 8.61 -1.75
N ARG A 32 -4.65 8.49 -0.71
CA ARG A 32 -3.32 9.11 -0.64
C ARG A 32 -2.39 8.53 -1.69
N PHE A 33 -2.42 7.21 -1.91
CA PHE A 33 -1.67 6.56 -2.98
C PHE A 33 -2.08 7.12 -4.35
N ASP A 34 -3.37 7.21 -4.64
CA ASP A 34 -3.88 7.74 -5.92
C ASP A 34 -3.44 9.20 -6.15
N GLN A 35 -3.53 10.04 -5.12
CA GLN A 35 -3.07 11.43 -5.16
C GLN A 35 -1.57 11.55 -5.44
N MET A 36 -0.76 10.61 -4.95
CA MET A 36 0.68 10.56 -5.25
C MET A 36 0.96 9.97 -6.63
N ALA A 37 0.18 8.99 -7.08
CA ALA A 37 0.39 8.30 -8.34
C ALA A 37 0.23 9.22 -9.56
N GLU A 38 -0.79 10.08 -9.56
CA GLU A 38 -1.11 10.98 -10.69
C GLU A 38 0.08 11.85 -11.15
N PRO A 39 0.76 12.63 -10.27
CA PRO A 39 1.94 13.40 -10.68
C PRO A 39 3.18 12.52 -10.93
N LEU A 40 3.21 11.29 -10.40
CA LEU A 40 4.36 10.41 -10.47
C LEU A 40 4.40 9.50 -11.71
N GLU A 41 3.35 9.41 -12.53
CA GLU A 41 3.37 8.54 -13.72
C GLU A 41 4.55 8.84 -14.65
N THR A 42 4.79 10.12 -14.93
CA THR A 42 5.93 10.53 -15.79
C THR A 42 7.25 10.43 -15.03
N TRP A 43 7.26 10.77 -13.75
CA TRP A 43 8.46 10.70 -12.90
C TRP A 43 8.96 9.26 -12.73
N ALA A 44 8.05 8.29 -12.54
CA ALA A 44 8.36 6.89 -12.33
C ALA A 44 9.11 6.28 -13.52
N THR A 45 8.88 6.78 -14.74
CA THR A 45 9.61 6.31 -15.94
C THR A 45 11.03 6.83 -16.04
N GLN A 46 11.42 7.83 -15.24
CA GLN A 46 12.76 8.43 -15.27
C GLN A 46 13.78 7.63 -14.45
N TRP A 47 13.31 6.75 -13.56
CA TRP A 47 14.15 6.02 -12.63
C TRP A 47 14.12 4.52 -12.94
N SER A 48 15.29 3.89 -12.91
CA SER A 48 15.36 2.43 -13.00
C SER A 48 14.84 1.77 -11.72
N THR A 49 14.30 0.56 -11.85
CA THR A 49 13.92 -0.34 -10.73
C THR A 49 15.02 -0.40 -9.66
N ALA A 50 16.27 -0.63 -10.08
CA ALA A 50 17.44 -0.68 -9.19
C ALA A 50 17.72 0.64 -8.44
N THR A 51 17.39 1.79 -9.03
CA THR A 51 17.53 3.09 -8.35
C THR A 51 16.49 3.24 -7.25
N LEU A 52 15.24 2.89 -7.56
CA LEU A 52 14.13 2.95 -6.61
C LEU A 52 14.33 1.96 -5.45
N GLU A 53 14.80 0.74 -5.73
CA GLU A 53 15.18 -0.23 -4.69
C GLU A 53 16.26 0.33 -3.75
N ARG A 54 17.28 0.98 -4.31
CA ARG A 54 18.32 1.61 -3.50
C ARG A 54 17.72 2.68 -2.58
N TRP A 55 16.80 3.48 -3.07
CA TRP A 55 16.14 4.51 -2.27
C TRP A 55 15.35 3.92 -1.10
N LEU A 56 14.58 2.85 -1.33
CA LEU A 56 13.84 2.19 -0.26
C LEU A 56 14.73 1.73 0.91
N ASN A 57 15.97 1.35 0.60
CA ASN A 57 16.95 0.85 1.56
C ASN A 57 17.88 1.94 2.14
N LEU A 58 17.66 3.22 1.82
CA LEU A 58 18.40 4.32 2.44
C LEU A 58 17.88 4.60 3.85
N ASP A 59 18.78 4.47 4.84
CA ASP A 59 18.46 4.67 6.27
C ASP A 59 17.82 6.03 6.56
N ASN A 60 18.33 7.08 5.91
CA ASN A 60 17.93 8.47 6.18
C ASN A 60 17.00 9.07 5.10
N LEU A 61 16.34 8.23 4.30
CA LEU A 61 15.37 8.73 3.34
C LEU A 61 14.13 9.25 4.07
N PRO A 62 13.68 10.50 3.83
CA PRO A 62 12.41 10.99 4.37
C PRO A 62 11.27 10.06 3.99
N LEU A 63 10.30 9.89 4.91
CA LEU A 63 9.19 8.96 4.73
C LEU A 63 8.43 9.20 3.42
N GLU A 64 8.13 10.47 3.11
CA GLU A 64 7.42 10.86 1.89
C GLU A 64 8.19 10.45 0.62
N GLU A 65 9.51 10.61 0.60
CA GLU A 65 10.35 10.20 -0.52
C GLU A 65 10.41 8.68 -0.67
N ARG A 66 10.37 7.96 0.46
CA ARG A 66 10.28 6.49 0.45
C ARG A 66 8.93 6.03 -0.12
N GLU A 67 7.85 6.70 0.24
CA GLU A 67 6.52 6.42 -0.30
C GLU A 67 6.42 6.77 -1.79
N LYS A 68 7.07 7.84 -2.27
CA LYS A 68 7.21 8.13 -3.71
C LYS A 68 7.90 6.99 -4.45
N ALA A 69 8.95 6.41 -3.87
CA ALA A 69 9.63 5.25 -4.45
C ALA A 69 8.71 4.01 -4.51
N LEU A 70 7.92 3.75 -3.46
CA LEU A 70 6.91 2.68 -3.46
C LEU A 70 5.86 2.89 -4.56
N VAL A 71 5.33 4.09 -4.70
CA VAL A 71 4.35 4.44 -5.75
C VAL A 71 4.97 4.23 -7.13
N ALA A 72 6.19 4.73 -7.36
CA ALA A 72 6.84 4.58 -8.65
C ALA A 72 7.09 3.11 -9.02
N LEU A 73 7.50 2.27 -8.08
CA LEU A 73 7.61 0.82 -8.30
C LEU A 73 6.25 0.20 -8.64
N ALA A 74 5.18 0.61 -7.94
CA ALA A 74 3.84 0.09 -8.21
C ALA A 74 3.30 0.49 -9.61
N LEU A 75 3.71 1.65 -10.11
CA LEU A 75 3.40 2.10 -11.47
C LEU A 75 4.23 1.38 -12.54
N GLN A 76 5.45 0.95 -12.20
CA GLN A 76 6.27 0.09 -13.05
C GLN A 76 5.71 -1.34 -13.02
N ALA A 77 4.71 -1.66 -13.84
CA ALA A 77 4.12 -3.01 -13.90
C ALA A 77 5.04 -4.04 -14.61
N THR A 78 6.26 -4.19 -14.08
CA THR A 78 7.25 -5.22 -14.39
C THR A 78 7.35 -6.18 -13.20
N GLU A 79 7.71 -7.44 -13.46
CA GLU A 79 7.91 -8.44 -12.41
C GLU A 79 9.01 -8.07 -11.42
N GLU A 80 10.07 -7.41 -11.90
CA GLU A 80 11.17 -6.94 -11.04
C GLU A 80 10.68 -5.93 -10.00
N ALA A 81 9.89 -4.93 -10.41
CA ALA A 81 9.33 -3.95 -9.48
C ALA A 81 8.41 -4.62 -8.44
N GLY A 82 7.62 -5.63 -8.86
CA GLY A 82 6.80 -6.41 -7.95
C GLY A 82 7.62 -7.23 -6.95
N ALA A 83 8.75 -7.78 -7.37
CA ALA A 83 9.67 -8.51 -6.49
C ALA A 83 10.27 -7.57 -5.43
N ILE A 84 10.69 -6.37 -5.83
CA ILE A 84 11.21 -5.33 -4.91
C ILE A 84 10.13 -4.93 -3.89
N LEU A 85 8.90 -4.65 -4.35
CA LEU A 85 7.79 -4.30 -3.45
C LEU A 85 7.54 -5.40 -2.41
N ARG A 86 7.56 -6.67 -2.79
CA ARG A 86 7.35 -7.79 -1.86
C ARG A 86 8.53 -8.04 -0.91
N ALA A 87 9.76 -7.74 -1.35
CA ALA A 87 10.97 -7.91 -0.56
C ALA A 87 11.19 -6.76 0.43
N TYR A 88 10.58 -5.59 0.18
CA TYR A 88 10.67 -4.44 1.07
C TYR A 88 10.01 -4.74 2.42
N ASP A 89 10.77 -4.59 3.50
CA ASP A 89 10.31 -4.76 4.87
C ASP A 89 9.94 -3.40 5.50
N PRO A 90 8.65 -3.09 5.69
CA PRO A 90 8.23 -1.88 6.38
C PRO A 90 8.26 -2.06 7.92
N ALA A 91 8.76 -3.19 8.46
CA ALA A 91 8.80 -3.42 9.90
C ALA A 91 9.60 -2.32 10.62
N GLY A 92 9.04 -1.86 11.75
CA GLY A 92 9.60 -0.73 12.48
C GLY A 92 9.18 0.65 11.94
N ALA A 93 8.51 0.71 10.79
CA ALA A 93 7.81 1.92 10.37
C ALA A 93 6.46 2.07 11.10
N GLY A 94 5.90 3.28 11.09
CA GLY A 94 4.56 3.54 11.63
C GLY A 94 3.48 2.76 10.89
N GLN A 95 2.34 2.51 11.55
CA GLN A 95 1.22 1.73 11.01
C GLN A 95 0.74 2.24 9.64
N ASP A 96 0.71 3.56 9.45
CA ASP A 96 0.33 4.21 8.20
C ASP A 96 1.22 3.78 7.04
N HIS A 97 2.55 3.73 7.26
CA HIS A 97 3.51 3.31 6.22
C HIS A 97 3.37 1.83 5.87
N VAL A 98 3.12 0.98 6.87
CA VAL A 98 2.87 -0.45 6.64
C VAL A 98 1.63 -0.63 5.76
N LEU A 99 0.55 0.10 6.03
CA LEU A 99 -0.65 0.05 5.19
C LEU A 99 -0.41 0.64 3.80
N PHE A 100 0.33 1.75 3.71
CA PHE A 100 0.68 2.37 2.43
C PHE A 100 1.50 1.42 1.54
N HIS A 101 2.45 0.69 2.11
CA HIS A 101 3.19 -0.37 1.41
C HIS A 101 2.28 -1.50 0.91
N GLN A 102 1.32 -1.94 1.72
CA GLN A 102 0.34 -2.96 1.31
C GLN A 102 -0.52 -2.47 0.14
N VAL A 103 -0.96 -1.21 0.16
CA VAL A 103 -1.66 -0.58 -0.96
C VAL A 103 -0.78 -0.61 -2.21
N ALA A 104 0.48 -0.19 -2.13
CA ALA A 104 1.40 -0.22 -3.27
C ALA A 104 1.56 -1.63 -3.88
N CYS A 105 1.65 -2.67 -3.05
CA CYS A 105 1.67 -4.06 -3.51
C CYS A 105 0.40 -4.45 -4.27
N ILE A 106 -0.77 -4.13 -3.71
CA ILE A 106 -2.08 -4.44 -4.31
C ILE A 106 -2.24 -3.71 -5.65
N GLU A 107 -1.88 -2.43 -5.69
CA GLU A 107 -1.96 -1.58 -6.88
C GLU A 107 -1.07 -2.09 -8.02
N TRP A 108 0.13 -2.58 -7.70
CA TRP A 108 0.99 -3.26 -8.66
C TRP A 108 0.34 -4.55 -9.19
N GLU A 109 -0.18 -5.40 -8.30
CA GLU A 109 -0.81 -6.67 -8.68
C GLU A 109 -1.99 -6.48 -9.63
N GLN A 110 -2.85 -5.49 -9.34
CA GLN A 110 -4.00 -5.17 -10.19
C GLN A 110 -3.57 -4.75 -11.60
N ARG A 111 -2.56 -3.86 -11.71
CA ARG A 111 -2.01 -3.42 -12.99
C ARG A 111 -1.36 -4.57 -13.76
N HIS A 112 -0.60 -5.42 -13.08
CA HIS A 112 0.05 -6.56 -13.71
C HIS A 112 -0.96 -7.57 -14.25
N ARG A 113 -2.00 -7.91 -13.45
CA ARG A 113 -3.10 -8.78 -13.90
C ARG A 113 -3.82 -8.22 -15.12
N ALA A 114 -4.15 -6.93 -15.12
CA ALA A 114 -4.82 -6.27 -16.24
C ALA A 114 -4.01 -6.28 -17.55
N ARG A 115 -2.68 -6.32 -17.47
CA ARG A 115 -1.79 -6.48 -18.63
C ARG A 115 -1.75 -7.92 -19.14
N GLY A 116 -1.73 -8.89 -18.23
CA GLY A 116 -1.76 -10.32 -18.57
C GLY A 116 -3.06 -10.77 -19.27
N THR A 117 -4.21 -10.20 -18.91
CA THR A 117 -5.50 -10.51 -19.56
C THR A 117 -5.68 -9.90 -20.95
N ARG A 118 -4.85 -8.94 -21.36
CA ARG A 118 -4.94 -8.31 -22.69
C ARG A 118 -4.20 -9.09 -23.80
N ALA A 119 -3.47 -10.15 -23.45
CA ALA A 119 -2.65 -10.96 -24.35
C ALA A 119 -3.24 -12.35 -24.68
N ALA A 120 -4.49 -12.62 -24.28
CA ALA A 120 -5.23 -13.86 -24.55
C ALA A 120 -6.51 -13.57 -25.33
#